data_AF-A0A3M1ZXE7-F1
#
_entry.id   AF-A0A3M1ZXE7-F1
#
_cell.length_a   1.000
_cell.length_b   1.000
_cell.length_c   1.000
_cell.angle_alpha   90.00
_cell.angle_beta   90.00
_cell.angle_gamma   90.00
#
_symmetry.space_group_name_H-M   'P 1'
#
loop_
_entity.id
_entity.type
_entity.pdbx_description
1 polymer ?
#
loop_
_entity_poly.entity_id
_entity_poly.type
_entity_poly.pdbx_seq_one_letter_code
_entity_poly.pdbx_strand_id
1 'polypeptide(L)' 'MIRAEGLTVRFDGFRLEAVDLAVEPGESFFVLGPSGAGKTLLLEALLG' A
#
# COMPACT_ATOMS: atom_id res chain seq x y z
N MET A 1 -4.92 2.50 -14.02
CA MET A 1 -5.13 3.41 -12.89
C MET A 1 -5.29 2.57 -11.64
N ILE A 2 -4.45 2.78 -10.64
CA ILE A 2 -4.57 2.18 -9.31
C ILE A 2 -4.95 3.32 -8.37
N ARG A 3 -5.95 3.13 -7.51
CA ARG A 3 -6.37 4.15 -6.55
C ARG A 3 -6.76 3.52 -5.22
N ALA A 4 -6.28 4.11 -4.13
CA ALA A 4 -6.67 3.78 -2.77
C ALA A 4 -6.88 5.07 -1.99
N GLU A 5 -7.95 5.12 -1.20
CA GLU A 5 -8.29 6.25 -0.34
C GLU A 5 -8.53 5.72 1.07
N GLY A 6 -7.79 6.25 2.05
CA GLY A 6 -7.91 5.86 3.45
C GLY A 6 -7.61 4.38 3.73
N LEU A 7 -6.82 3.71 2.87
CA LEU A 7 -6.58 2.28 2.99
C LEU A 7 -5.95 1.96 4.34
N THR A 8 -6.65 1.11 5.11
CA THR A 8 -6.24 0.67 6.43
C THR A 8 -6.25 -0.85 6.47
N VAL A 9 -5.11 -1.43 6.82
CA VAL A 9 -4.93 -2.88 6.86
C VAL A 9 -4.35 -3.26 8.21
N ARG A 10 -4.89 -4.32 8.82
CA ARG A 10 -4.37 -4.90 10.06
C ARG A 10 -3.96 -6.34 9.78
N PHE A 11 -2.73 -6.67 10.09
CA PHE A 11 -2.21 -8.02 9.94
C PHE A 11 -1.18 -8.28 11.03
N ASP A 12 -1.39 -9.36 11.80
CA ASP A 12 -0.46 -9.84 12.83
C ASP A 12 0.10 -8.74 13.76
N GLY A 13 -0.79 -7.91 14.33
CA GLY A 13 -0.41 -6.81 15.21
C GLY A 13 0.22 -5.59 14.52
N PHE A 14 0.56 -5.68 13.24
CA PHE A 14 0.97 -4.56 12.40
C PHE A 14 -0.24 -3.87 11.77
N ARG A 15 -0.12 -2.55 11.55
CA ARG A 15 -1.18 -1.74 10.94
C ARG A 15 -0.62 -0.76 9.92
N LEU A 16 -1.17 -0.80 8.71
CA LEU A 16 -1.16 0.31 7.76
C LEU A 16 -2.37 1.19 8.06
N GLU A 17 -2.17 2.51 8.15
CA GLU A 17 -3.22 3.46 8.46
C GLU A 17 -3.32 4.52 7.37
N ALA A 18 -4.56 4.76 6.93
CA ALA A 18 -4.93 5.90 6.10
C ALA A 18 -3.98 6.14 4.90
N VAL A 19 -3.70 5.09 4.14
CA VAL A 19 -2.86 5.21 2.93
C VAL A 19 -3.72 5.71 1.77
N ASP A 20 -3.38 6.90 1.28
CA ASP A 20 -3.89 7.46 0.04
C ASP A 20 -2.86 7.25 -1.08
N LEU A 21 -3.28 6.63 -2.18
CA LEU A 21 -2.43 6.33 -3.33
C LEU A 21 -3.22 6.54 -4.63
N ALA A 22 -2.59 7.18 -5.60
CA ALA A 22 -3.04 7.18 -6.99
C ALA A 22 -1.83 6.91 -7.90
N VAL A 23 -1.98 5.95 -8.81
CA VAL A 23 -1.00 5.64 -9.87
C VAL A 23 -1.71 5.64 -11.20
N GLU A 24 -1.29 6.53 -12.09
CA GLU A 24 -1.88 6.70 -13.40
C GLU A 24 -1.43 5.61 -14.40
N PRO A 25 -2.20 5.35 -15.47
CA PRO A 25 -1.77 4.45 -16.53
C PRO A 25 -0.42 4.88 -17.12
N GLY A 26 0.54 3.95 -17.16
CA GLY A 26 1.88 4.20 -17.69
C GLY A 26 2.89 4.73 -16.68
N GLU A 27 2.48 5.01 -15.44
CA GLU A 27 3.41 5.40 -14.38
C GLU A 27 4.11 4.20 -13.74
N SER A 28 5.41 4.36 -13.50
CA SER A 28 6.20 3.42 -12.68
C SER A 28 6.21 3.91 -11.23
N PHE A 29 5.56 3.16 -10.35
CA PHE A 29 5.47 3.47 -8.93
C PHE A 29 6.30 2.48 -8.09
N PHE A 30 7.01 2.99 -7.07
CA PHE A 30 7.87 2.19 -6.20
C PHE A 30 7.53 2.46 -4.74
N VAL A 31 7.38 1.38 -3.95
CA VAL A 31 7.22 1.46 -2.50
C VAL A 31 8.57 1.22 -1.82
N LEU A 32 9.08 2.22 -1.10
CA LEU A 32 10.37 2.16 -0.40
C LEU A 32 10.17 2.20 1.12
N GLY A 33 11.15 1.68 1.86
CA GLY A 33 11.15 1.68 3.33
C GLY A 33 11.86 0.47 3.93
N PRO A 34 12.18 0.50 5.24
CA PRO A 34 12.89 -0.59 5.92
C PRO A 34 12.11 -1.91 5.89
N SER A 35 12.79 -3.02 6.19
CA SER A 35 12.11 -4.31 6.37
C SER A 35 11.06 -4.20 7.49
N GLY A 36 9.90 -4.83 7.31
CA GLY A 36 8.78 -4.74 8.27
C GLY A 36 7.92 -3.49 8.17
N ALA A 37 8.21 -2.52 7.29
CA ALA A 37 7.41 -1.29 7.14
C ALA A 37 6.02 -1.49 6.50
N GLY A 38 5.58 -2.73 6.25
CA GLY A 38 4.27 -3.01 5.66
C GLY A 38 4.19 -2.90 4.13
N LYS A 39 5.32 -2.85 3.41
CA LYS A 39 5.34 -2.72 1.93
C LYS A 39 4.64 -3.89 1.23
N THR A 40 4.96 -5.12 1.62
CA THR A 40 4.29 -6.33 1.08
C THR A 40 2.80 -6.30 1.41
N LEU A 41 2.44 -5.98 2.65
CA LEU A 41 1.05 -5.85 3.07
C LEU A 41 0.27 -4.79 2.28
N LEU A 42 0.91 -3.66 1.95
CA LEU A 42 0.32 -2.61 1.11
C LEU A 42 0.04 -3.14 -0.29
N LEU A 43 1.03 -3.81 -0.91
CA LEU A 43 0.88 -4.34 -2.26
C LEU A 43 -0.17 -5.45 -2.33
N GLU A 44 -0.19 -6.36 -1.35
CA GLU A 44 -1.21 -7.40 -1.24
C GLU A 44 -2.61 -6.77 -1.09
N ALA A 45 -2.77 -5.80 -0.19
CA ALA A 45 -4.05 -5.13 -0.01
C ALA A 45 -4.55 -4.39 -1.27
N LEU A 46 -3.64 -3.90 -2.12
CA LEU A 46 -4.00 -3.29 -3.41
C LEU A 46 -4.36 -4.32 -4.49
N LEU A 47 -3.86 -5.56 -4.38
CA LEU A 47 -4.12 -6.64 -5.33
C LEU A 47 -5.40 -7.42 -5.02
N GLY A 48 -5.86 -7.38 -3.76
CA GLY A 48 -6.99 -8.18 -3.26
C GLY A 48 -6.60 -9.59 -2.88
#